data_AF-A0A944N0B1-F1
#
_entry.id   AF-A0A944N0B1-F1
#
_cell.length_a   1.000
_cell.length_b   1.000
_cell.length_c   1.000
_cell.angle_alpha   90.00
_cell.angle_beta   90.00
_cell.angle_gamma   90.00
#
_symmetry.space_group_name_H-M   'P 1'
#
loop_
_entity.id
_entity.type
_entity.pdbx_description
1 polymer ?
#
loop_
_entity_poly.entity_id
_entity_poly.type
_entity_poly.pdbx_seq_one_letter_code
_entity_poly.pdbx_strand_id
1 'polypeptide(L)'
;QVTALEEAAVKGQIFFSIFVDTSNTGKEILPARSLPDVPGSASLGRAIFHANHIGCAKCHIVNGYGGEIGPDLSQIARKHSAIALHEDILKPHAAIAAGFETMTVLTDKGTAISGLQVSAGDPIVLKDALGKVHSINRKNTDTIVPSKNSLMPELANLLTTEELSSLIQFLQSAANQPPDM
;
A
#
# COMPACT_ATOMS: atom_id res chain seq x y z
N GLN A 1 51.50 -48.36 35.89
CA GLN A 1 51.86 -49.09 34.65
C GLN A 1 50.57 -49.21 33.84
N VAL A 2 50.44 -48.37 32.80
CA VAL A 2 50.15 -48.71 31.38
C VAL A 2 48.82 -49.46 31.21
N THR A 3 47.86 -49.04 30.39
CA THR A 3 47.95 -48.80 28.94
C THR A 3 46.69 -48.10 28.43
N ALA A 4 46.87 -47.34 27.35
CA ALA A 4 45.83 -46.78 26.49
C ALA A 4 44.89 -47.85 25.91
N LEU A 5 43.64 -47.46 25.64
CA LEU A 5 42.86 -48.04 24.54
C LEU A 5 42.16 -46.91 23.78
N GLU A 6 42.41 -46.97 22.49
CA GLU A 6 42.26 -45.98 21.43
C GLU A 6 40.86 -46.03 20.82
N GLU A 7 40.49 -44.92 20.19
CA GLU A 7 39.17 -44.59 19.65
C GLU A 7 38.59 -45.63 18.68
N ALA A 8 37.29 -45.88 18.87
CA ALA A 8 36.46 -46.63 17.94
C ALA A 8 36.19 -45.82 16.67
N ALA A 9 36.60 -46.36 15.52
CA ALA A 9 36.13 -45.96 14.21
C ALA A 9 34.76 -46.59 13.92
N VAL A 10 33.72 -45.76 13.78
CA VAL A 10 32.51 -46.10 13.01
C VAL A 10 32.36 -45.08 11.89
N LYS A 11 32.56 -45.61 10.68
CA LYS A 11 32.34 -44.99 9.38
C LYS A 11 30.85 -44.70 9.18
N GLY A 12 30.53 -43.49 8.73
CA GLY A 12 29.32 -43.20 7.98
C GLY A 12 28.36 -42.23 8.66
N GLN A 13 28.67 -40.93 8.59
CA GLN A 13 27.64 -39.89 8.54
C GLN A 13 28.02 -38.88 7.45
N ILE A 14 27.11 -38.75 6.48
CA ILE A 14 27.17 -37.77 5.40
C ILE A 14 26.82 -36.43 6.05
N PHE A 15 27.82 -35.57 6.27
CA PHE A 15 27.60 -34.19 6.66
C PHE A 15 26.99 -33.43 5.47
N PHE A 16 25.69 -33.15 5.54
CA PHE A 16 25.11 -32.08 4.71
C PHE A 16 25.57 -30.77 5.36
N SER A 17 26.63 -30.17 4.82
CA SER A 17 26.98 -28.79 5.15
C SER A 17 25.89 -27.89 4.62
N ILE A 18 24.85 -27.65 5.42
CA ILE A 18 23.98 -26.50 5.24
C ILE A 18 24.86 -25.29 5.56
N PHE A 19 25.43 -24.67 4.52
CA PHE A 19 25.82 -23.27 4.62
C PHE A 19 24.54 -22.48 4.83
N VAL A 20 24.22 -22.18 6.08
CA VAL A 20 23.25 -21.11 6.39
C VAL A 20 23.99 -19.82 6.11
N ASP A 21 23.79 -19.28 4.90
CA ASP A 21 24.17 -17.91 4.60
C ASP A 21 23.29 -16.97 5.43
N THR A 22 23.85 -16.46 6.53
CA THR A 22 23.22 -15.49 7.42
C THR A 22 23.40 -14.04 6.92
N SER A 23 23.58 -13.82 5.62
CA SER A 23 23.65 -12.45 5.06
C SER A 23 22.28 -11.81 4.79
N ASN A 24 21.17 -12.55 4.91
CA ASN A 24 19.84 -11.97 4.67
C ASN A 24 19.12 -11.57 5.97
N THR A 25 19.68 -10.60 6.68
CA THR A 25 19.01 -9.88 7.80
C THR A 25 18.66 -8.43 7.44
N GLY A 26 18.52 -8.12 6.15
CA GLY A 26 18.01 -6.84 5.67
C GLY A 26 16.68 -7.05 4.97
N LYS A 27 15.59 -6.52 5.51
CA LYS A 27 14.36 -6.29 4.75
C LYS A 27 14.73 -5.32 3.62
N GLU A 28 15.09 -5.85 2.46
CA GLU A 28 15.57 -5.08 1.32
C GLU A 28 14.44 -4.15 0.87
N ILE A 29 14.58 -2.86 1.16
CA ILE A 29 13.62 -1.85 0.70
C ILE A 29 13.85 -1.72 -0.80
N LEU A 30 12.98 -2.36 -1.59
CA LEU A 30 13.03 -2.30 -3.04
C LEU A 30 13.11 -0.82 -3.47
N PRO A 31 14.13 -0.42 -4.25
CA PRO A 31 14.20 0.96 -4.71
C PRO A 31 12.98 1.23 -5.57
N ALA A 32 12.32 2.37 -5.34
CA ALA A 32 11.04 2.74 -5.94
C ALA A 32 10.99 2.69 -7.48
N ARG A 33 12.15 2.53 -8.15
CA ARG A 33 12.32 2.59 -9.60
C ARG A 33 12.45 1.23 -10.30
N SER A 34 12.59 0.13 -9.58
CA SER A 34 12.64 -1.21 -10.18
C SER A 34 11.44 -2.02 -9.71
N LEU A 35 10.72 -2.60 -10.67
CA LEU A 35 9.72 -3.61 -10.33
C LEU A 35 10.40 -4.79 -9.64
N PRO A 36 9.71 -5.45 -8.70
CA PRO A 36 10.09 -6.78 -8.26
C PRO A 36 10.43 -7.68 -9.46
N ASP A 37 11.60 -8.31 -9.45
CA ASP A 37 11.93 -9.41 -10.37
C ASP A 37 11.26 -10.72 -9.91
N VAL A 38 9.98 -10.60 -9.53
CA VAL A 38 9.14 -11.70 -9.04
C VAL A 38 7.85 -11.66 -9.85
N PRO A 39 7.54 -12.72 -10.61
CA PRO A 39 6.29 -12.79 -11.37
C PRO A 39 5.07 -12.62 -10.45
N GLY A 40 4.17 -11.69 -10.78
CA GLY A 40 2.93 -11.48 -10.05
C GLY A 40 1.80 -12.37 -10.56
N SER A 41 0.85 -12.71 -9.68
CA SER A 41 -0.40 -13.39 -10.02
C SER A 41 -1.59 -12.43 -9.93
N ALA A 42 -2.32 -12.22 -11.04
CA ALA A 42 -3.47 -11.32 -11.05
C ALA A 42 -4.60 -11.78 -10.10
N SER A 43 -4.79 -13.09 -9.93
CA SER A 43 -5.79 -13.62 -8.99
C SER A 43 -5.41 -13.39 -7.54
N LEU A 44 -4.12 -13.54 -7.20
CA LEU A 44 -3.59 -13.20 -5.88
C LEU A 44 -3.70 -11.69 -5.63
N GLY A 45 -3.32 -10.87 -6.61
CA GLY A 45 -3.44 -9.41 -6.54
C GLY A 45 -4.85 -8.92 -6.27
N ARG A 46 -5.84 -9.55 -6.91
CA ARG A 46 -7.26 -9.30 -6.64
C ARG A 46 -7.62 -9.64 -5.20
N ALA A 47 -7.19 -10.80 -4.70
CA ALA A 47 -7.46 -11.20 -3.32
C ALA A 47 -6.86 -10.21 -2.30
N ILE A 48 -5.62 -9.75 -2.55
CA ILE A 48 -4.92 -8.75 -1.74
C ILE A 48 -5.67 -7.41 -1.76
N PHE A 49 -6.09 -6.93 -2.94
CA PHE A 49 -6.83 -5.68 -3.08
C PHE A 49 -8.10 -5.66 -2.21
N HIS A 50 -8.82 -6.77 -2.17
CA HIS A 50 -10.04 -6.93 -1.37
C HIS A 50 -9.78 -7.38 0.08
N ALA A 51 -8.53 -7.65 0.47
CA ALA A 51 -8.21 -8.08 1.82
C ALA A 51 -8.36 -6.95 2.83
N ASN A 52 -9.17 -7.17 3.86
CA ASN A 52 -9.50 -6.15 4.87
C ASN A 52 -8.30 -5.55 5.62
N HIS A 53 -7.22 -6.33 5.78
CA HIS A 53 -6.01 -5.92 6.50
C HIS A 53 -5.08 -5.04 5.64
N ILE A 54 -5.14 -5.17 4.31
CA ILE A 54 -4.44 -4.27 3.37
C ILE A 54 -5.30 -3.04 3.10
N GLY A 55 -6.61 -3.23 2.87
CA GLY A 55 -7.59 -2.16 2.87
C GLY A 55 -7.67 -1.33 1.58
N CYS A 56 -7.08 -1.75 0.46
CA CYS A 56 -7.19 -1.02 -0.82
C CYS A 56 -8.65 -0.79 -1.23
N ALA A 57 -9.47 -1.86 -1.18
CA ALA A 57 -10.90 -1.80 -1.53
C ALA A 57 -11.75 -0.97 -0.56
N LYS A 58 -11.25 -0.55 0.60
CA LYS A 58 -11.98 0.38 1.49
C LYS A 58 -12.07 1.79 0.90
N CYS A 59 -11.07 2.15 0.11
CA CYS A 59 -10.94 3.50 -0.44
C CYS A 59 -11.09 3.54 -1.95
N HIS A 60 -10.71 2.49 -2.67
CA HIS A 60 -10.67 2.49 -4.13
C HIS A 60 -11.68 1.53 -4.74
N ILE A 61 -12.23 1.91 -5.89
CA ILE A 61 -13.02 1.03 -6.76
C ILE A 61 -12.12 0.38 -7.81
N VAL A 62 -12.40 -0.88 -8.11
CA VAL A 62 -12.01 -1.55 -9.35
C VAL A 62 -13.23 -2.26 -9.92
N ASN A 63 -13.57 -1.95 -11.17
CA ASN A 63 -14.68 -2.51 -11.93
C ASN A 63 -16.02 -2.51 -11.16
N GLY A 64 -16.32 -1.41 -10.46
CA GLY A 64 -17.56 -1.22 -9.69
C GLY A 64 -17.53 -1.75 -8.25
N TYR A 65 -16.43 -2.36 -7.80
CA TYR A 65 -16.30 -2.90 -6.45
C TYR A 65 -15.28 -2.14 -5.61
N GLY A 66 -15.68 -1.71 -4.42
CA GLY A 66 -14.81 -1.06 -3.44
C GLY A 66 -15.40 0.24 -2.88
N GLY A 67 -14.54 1.18 -2.51
CA GLY A 67 -14.91 2.46 -1.89
C GLY A 67 -14.68 3.68 -2.78
N GLU A 68 -15.38 4.77 -2.48
CA GLU A 68 -15.33 6.05 -3.22
C GLU A 68 -14.64 7.16 -2.41
N ILE A 69 -13.56 6.81 -1.70
CA ILE A 69 -12.75 7.79 -0.97
C ILE A 69 -11.56 8.21 -1.84
N GLY A 70 -10.89 7.24 -2.45
CA GLY A 70 -9.81 7.41 -3.41
C GLY A 70 -10.29 7.28 -4.86
N PRO A 71 -9.39 7.49 -5.82
CA PRO A 71 -9.70 7.40 -7.24
C PRO A 71 -10.16 5.99 -7.65
N ASP A 72 -11.04 5.95 -8.64
CA ASP A 72 -11.39 4.72 -9.36
C ASP A 72 -10.17 4.21 -10.13
N LEU A 73 -9.76 2.97 -9.82
CA LEU A 73 -8.59 2.32 -10.37
C LEU A 73 -8.93 1.37 -11.53
N SER A 74 -10.21 1.26 -11.94
CA SER A 74 -10.66 0.38 -13.03
C SER A 74 -9.88 0.59 -14.33
N GLN A 75 -9.46 1.82 -14.61
CA GLN A 75 -8.71 2.18 -15.82
C GLN A 75 -7.29 2.66 -15.52
N ILE A 76 -6.75 2.36 -14.33
CA ILE A 76 -5.46 2.90 -13.90
C ILE A 76 -4.30 2.47 -14.82
N ALA A 77 -4.38 1.26 -15.39
CA ALA A 77 -3.40 0.73 -16.33
C ALA A 77 -3.22 1.59 -17.61
N ARG A 78 -4.22 2.41 -17.97
CA ARG A 78 -4.11 3.34 -19.11
C ARG A 78 -3.33 4.60 -18.78
N LYS A 79 -3.23 4.93 -17.49
CA LYS A 79 -2.61 6.17 -17.00
C LYS A 79 -1.24 5.92 -16.37
N HIS A 80 -1.06 4.78 -15.70
CA HIS A 80 0.15 4.44 -14.94
C HIS A 80 0.76 3.14 -15.46
N SER A 81 2.07 3.16 -15.70
CA SER A 81 2.85 1.94 -15.96
C SER A 81 2.96 1.10 -14.69
N ALA A 82 3.41 -0.16 -14.79
CA ALA A 82 3.70 -0.98 -13.62
C ALA A 82 4.67 -0.28 -12.65
N ILE A 83 5.72 0.37 -13.17
CA ILE A 83 6.71 1.09 -12.36
C ILE A 83 6.06 2.28 -11.63
N ALA A 84 5.17 3.02 -12.32
CA ALA A 84 4.44 4.11 -11.68
C ALA A 84 3.53 3.60 -10.57
N LEU A 85 2.75 2.53 -10.81
CA LEU A 85 1.90 1.90 -9.80
C LEU A 85 2.71 1.42 -8.59
N HIS A 86 3.89 0.83 -8.82
CA HIS A 86 4.80 0.43 -7.77
C HIS A 86 5.21 1.63 -6.90
N GLU A 87 5.58 2.74 -7.52
CA GLU A 87 5.95 3.95 -6.80
C GLU A 87 4.75 4.56 -6.04
N ASP A 88 3.56 4.62 -6.64
CA ASP A 88 2.36 5.16 -6.00
C ASP A 88 1.96 4.36 -4.75
N ILE A 89 2.03 3.02 -4.82
CA ILE A 89 1.70 2.14 -3.70
C ILE A 89 2.71 2.28 -2.56
N LEU A 90 4.00 2.39 -2.88
CA LEU A 90 5.06 2.51 -1.88
C LEU A 90 5.20 3.92 -1.31
N LYS A 91 4.83 4.94 -2.07
CA LYS A 91 4.96 6.36 -1.70
C LYS A 91 3.65 7.13 -1.94
N PRO A 92 2.58 6.81 -1.20
CA PRO A 92 1.27 7.43 -1.41
C PRO A 92 1.24 8.96 -1.16
N HIS A 93 2.29 9.51 -0.54
CA HIS A 93 2.44 10.93 -0.25
C HIS A 93 3.31 11.68 -1.28
N ALA A 94 4.03 10.97 -2.16
CA ALA A 94 4.95 11.60 -3.12
C ALA A 94 4.21 12.34 -4.25
N ALA A 95 3.06 11.81 -4.68
CA ALA A 95 2.19 12.42 -5.66
C ALA A 95 0.73 12.14 -5.30
N ILE A 96 0.00 13.18 -4.92
CA ILE A 96 -1.45 13.09 -4.66
C ILE A 96 -2.18 13.35 -5.97
N ALA A 97 -3.10 12.45 -6.34
CA ALA A 97 -3.89 12.59 -7.55
C ALA A 97 -4.72 13.88 -7.53
N ALA A 98 -4.85 14.54 -8.69
CA ALA A 98 -5.64 15.76 -8.82
C ALA A 98 -7.11 15.50 -8.42
N GLY A 99 -7.68 16.38 -7.61
CA GLY A 99 -9.02 16.21 -7.04
C GLY A 99 -9.06 15.28 -5.81
N PHE A 100 -7.91 14.75 -5.37
CA PHE A 100 -7.76 13.96 -4.15
C PHE A 100 -6.90 14.66 -3.09
N GLU A 101 -6.74 15.98 -3.21
CA GLU A 101 -5.95 16.79 -2.30
C GLU A 101 -6.56 16.80 -0.90
N THR A 102 -5.69 16.67 0.09
CA THR A 102 -6.06 16.64 1.49
C THR A 102 -5.82 18.00 2.13
N MET A 103 -6.72 18.36 3.04
CA MET A 103 -6.67 19.61 3.78
C MET A 103 -6.83 19.31 5.27
N THR A 104 -6.15 20.11 6.09
CA THR A 104 -6.36 20.13 7.54
C THR A 104 -7.02 21.44 7.92
N VAL A 105 -8.19 21.35 8.55
CA VAL A 105 -8.93 22.48 9.10
C VAL A 105 -8.78 22.48 10.61
N LEU A 106 -8.17 23.53 11.14
CA LEU A 106 -8.18 23.83 12.56
C LEU A 106 -9.41 24.69 12.86
N THR A 107 -10.27 24.20 13.74
CA THR A 107 -11.45 24.96 14.21
C THR A 107 -11.08 25.94 15.31
N ASP A 108 -11.90 26.97 15.50
CA ASP A 108 -11.79 27.94 16.60
C ASP A 108 -11.81 27.30 18.00
N LYS A 109 -12.35 26.09 18.11
CA LYS A 109 -12.37 25.25 19.31
C LYS A 109 -11.10 24.40 19.49
N GLY A 110 -10.08 24.61 18.66
CA GLY A 110 -8.82 23.86 18.72
C GLY A 110 -8.90 22.42 18.21
N THR A 111 -10.01 22.02 17.55
CA THR A 111 -10.12 20.68 16.93
C THR A 111 -9.53 20.72 15.53
N ALA A 112 -8.59 19.83 15.24
CA ALA A 112 -8.05 19.62 13.90
C ALA A 112 -8.81 18.50 13.18
N ILE A 113 -9.28 18.77 11.97
CA ILE A 113 -9.98 17.82 11.10
C ILE A 113 -9.20 17.73 9.80
N SER A 114 -8.74 16.53 9.44
CA SER A 114 -8.01 16.29 8.20
C SER A 114 -8.79 15.36 7.28
N GLY A 115 -8.85 15.69 5.99
CA GLY A 115 -9.62 14.93 5.02
C GLY A 115 -9.42 15.39 3.58
N LEU A 116 -9.97 14.62 2.66
CA LEU A 116 -10.16 14.98 1.26
C LEU A 116 -11.08 16.19 1.17
N GLN A 117 -10.68 17.23 0.46
CA GLN A 117 -11.52 18.40 0.26
C GLN A 117 -12.60 18.13 -0.80
N VAL A 118 -13.84 17.93 -0.34
CA VAL A 118 -15.01 17.76 -1.22
C VAL A 118 -15.57 19.12 -1.67
N SER A 119 -15.49 20.13 -0.82
CA SER A 119 -15.88 21.51 -1.14
C SER A 119 -15.02 22.52 -0.40
N ALA A 120 -14.56 23.55 -1.14
CA ALA A 120 -13.84 24.70 -0.60
C ALA A 120 -14.76 25.86 -0.17
N GLY A 121 -16.08 25.70 -0.30
CA GLY A 121 -17.08 26.75 -0.10
C GLY A 121 -17.31 27.12 1.37
N ASP A 122 -18.53 27.57 1.66
CA ASP A 122 -19.05 27.73 3.03
C ASP A 122 -20.39 26.96 3.12
N PRO A 123 -20.44 25.83 3.84
CA PRO A 123 -19.37 25.26 4.65
C PRO A 123 -18.23 24.61 3.83
N ILE A 124 -17.05 24.53 4.43
CA ILE A 124 -15.97 23.66 3.96
C ILE A 124 -16.39 22.23 4.22
N VAL A 125 -16.25 21.36 3.22
CA VAL A 125 -16.63 19.94 3.34
C VAL A 125 -15.39 19.08 3.16
N LEU A 126 -15.05 18.32 4.20
CA LEU A 126 -13.98 17.33 4.17
C LEU A 126 -14.55 15.93 4.30
N LYS A 127 -14.00 14.95 3.59
CA LYS A 127 -14.25 13.52 3.82
C LYS A 127 -12.99 12.89 4.41
N ASP A 128 -13.08 12.34 5.61
CA ASP A 128 -11.91 11.73 6.28
C ASP A 128 -11.61 10.32 5.75
N ALA A 129 -10.52 9.70 6.25
CA ALA A 129 -10.09 8.36 5.87
C ALA A 129 -11.10 7.25 6.22
N LEU A 130 -12.06 7.52 7.12
CA LEU A 130 -13.15 6.60 7.46
C LEU A 130 -14.38 6.82 6.56
N GLY A 131 -14.30 7.75 5.60
CA GLY A 131 -15.40 8.14 4.74
C GLY A 131 -16.40 9.09 5.41
N LYS A 132 -16.15 9.53 6.65
CA LYS A 132 -17.04 10.45 7.35
C LYS A 132 -16.90 11.85 6.77
N VAL A 133 -18.06 12.44 6.48
CA VAL A 133 -18.17 13.81 5.98
C VAL A 133 -18.22 14.78 7.16
N HIS A 134 -17.33 15.76 7.13
CA HIS A 134 -17.26 16.87 8.07
C HIS A 134 -17.62 18.16 7.34
N SER A 135 -18.64 18.85 7.85
CA SER A 135 -19.09 20.14 7.31
C SER A 135 -18.77 21.24 8.32
N ILE A 136 -17.85 22.13 7.96
CA ILE A 136 -17.27 23.12 8.86
C ILE A 136 -17.57 24.51 8.29
N ASN A 137 -18.42 25.27 8.97
CA ASN A 137 -18.67 26.66 8.59
C ASN A 137 -17.37 27.45 8.71
N ARG A 138 -17.06 28.29 7.72
CA ARG A 138 -15.81 29.08 7.71
C ARG A 138 -15.68 30.00 8.93
N LYS A 139 -16.81 30.45 9.50
CA LYS A 139 -16.83 31.26 10.73
C LYS A 139 -16.31 30.52 11.97
N ASN A 140 -16.33 29.18 11.97
CA ASN A 140 -15.82 28.33 13.06
C ASN A 140 -14.42 27.79 12.71
N THR A 141 -13.77 28.34 11.68
CA THR A 141 -12.45 27.91 11.22
C THR A 141 -11.41 28.94 11.64
N ASP A 142 -10.38 28.47 12.32
CA ASP A 142 -9.21 29.27 12.65
C ASP A 142 -8.24 29.29 11.45
N THR A 143 -7.80 28.12 10.99
CA THR A 143 -6.86 28.00 9.87
C THR A 143 -7.18 26.80 8.99
N ILE A 144 -6.89 26.94 7.69
CA ILE A 144 -6.99 25.87 6.69
C ILE A 144 -5.61 25.70 6.06
N VAL A 145 -5.06 24.48 6.10
CA VAL A 145 -3.72 24.20 5.58
C VAL A 145 -3.78 23.04 4.58
N PRO A 146 -3.20 23.20 3.37
CA PRO A 146 -2.94 22.07 2.48
C PRO A 146 -2.04 21.04 3.15
N SER A 147 -2.46 19.77 3.12
CA SER A 147 -1.67 18.68 3.67
C SER A 147 -0.75 18.12 2.60
N LYS A 148 0.49 17.79 3.01
CA LYS A 148 1.42 17.02 2.18
C LYS A 148 1.17 15.51 2.25
N ASN A 149 0.28 15.08 3.15
CA ASN A 149 -0.01 13.68 3.41
C ASN A 149 -1.34 13.30 2.74
N SER A 150 -1.28 12.28 1.89
CA SER A 150 -2.47 11.61 1.32
C SER A 150 -3.31 10.90 2.40
N LEU A 151 -4.59 10.66 2.12
CA LEU A 151 -5.43 9.75 2.90
C LEU A 151 -5.06 8.28 2.67
N MET A 152 -4.38 7.97 1.56
CA MET A 152 -3.88 6.62 1.31
C MET A 152 -2.79 6.30 2.35
N PRO A 153 -2.96 5.24 3.16
CA PRO A 153 -2.01 4.88 4.21
C PRO A 153 -0.71 4.32 3.60
N GLU A 154 0.38 4.35 4.37
CA GLU A 154 1.62 3.68 3.99
C GLU A 154 1.46 2.16 4.11
N LEU A 155 1.22 1.50 2.97
CA LEU A 155 1.00 0.05 2.89
C LEU A 155 2.27 -0.75 2.62
N ALA A 156 3.40 -0.07 2.37
CA ALA A 156 4.68 -0.70 1.99
C ALA A 156 5.15 -1.77 2.98
N ASN A 157 4.85 -1.61 4.27
CA ASN A 157 5.27 -2.57 5.30
C ASN A 157 4.33 -3.76 5.47
N LEU A 158 3.16 -3.76 4.82
CA LEU A 158 2.13 -4.80 4.93
C LEU A 158 2.17 -5.80 3.76
N LEU A 159 2.96 -5.52 2.73
CA LEU A 159 3.05 -6.34 1.53
C LEU A 159 4.44 -6.95 1.39
N THR A 160 4.50 -8.23 1.06
CA THR A 160 5.70 -8.87 0.54
C THR A 160 5.94 -8.45 -0.92
N THR A 161 7.14 -8.73 -1.41
CA THR A 161 7.53 -8.47 -2.81
C THR A 161 6.60 -9.16 -3.82
N GLU A 162 6.21 -10.42 -3.56
CA GLU A 162 5.28 -11.17 -4.40
C GLU A 162 3.87 -10.59 -4.36
N GLU A 163 3.39 -10.20 -3.18
CA GLU A 163 2.07 -9.59 -3.01
C GLU A 163 1.97 -8.25 -3.72
N LEU A 164 3.01 -7.41 -3.64
CA LEU A 164 3.07 -6.15 -4.36
C LEU A 164 3.09 -6.36 -5.88
N SER A 165 3.92 -7.29 -6.37
CA SER A 165 3.98 -7.64 -7.79
C SER A 165 2.63 -8.15 -8.30
N SER A 166 1.98 -9.02 -7.52
CA SER A 166 0.65 -9.56 -7.81
C SER A 166 -0.42 -8.47 -7.83
N LEU A 167 -0.40 -7.54 -6.88
CA LEU A 167 -1.32 -6.40 -6.83
C LEU A 167 -1.16 -5.49 -8.07
N ILE A 168 0.08 -5.19 -8.47
CA ILE A 168 0.36 -4.43 -9.69
C ILE A 168 -0.14 -5.18 -10.92
N GLN A 169 0.12 -6.49 -11.02
CA GLN A 169 -0.35 -7.33 -12.12
C GLN A 169 -1.88 -7.32 -12.24
N PHE A 170 -2.58 -7.38 -11.10
CA PHE A 170 -4.04 -7.23 -11.05
C PHE A 170 -4.49 -5.87 -11.58
N LEU A 171 -3.94 -4.76 -11.06
CA LEU A 171 -4.30 -3.40 -11.50
C LEU A 171 -3.99 -3.16 -12.99
N GLN A 172 -2.91 -3.75 -13.51
CA GLN A 172 -2.59 -3.71 -14.94
C GLN A 172 -3.60 -4.48 -15.80
N SER A 173 -4.15 -5.58 -15.27
CA SER A 173 -5.17 -6.37 -15.95
C SER A 173 -6.59 -5.81 -15.81
N ALA A 174 -6.83 -4.97 -14.80
CA ALA A 174 -8.17 -4.47 -14.43
C ALA A 174 -8.86 -3.74 -15.60
N ALA A 175 -8.12 -2.95 -16.37
CA ALA A 175 -8.63 -2.21 -17.54
C ALA A 175 -9.15 -3.10 -18.68
N ASN A 176 -8.80 -4.40 -18.66
CA ASN A 176 -9.15 -5.38 -19.69
C ASN A 176 -10.22 -6.38 -19.23
N GLN A 177 -10.67 -6.31 -17.97
CA GLN A 177 -11.75 -7.17 -17.49
C GLN A 177 -13.06 -6.38 -17.43
N PRO A 178 -14.15 -6.86 -18.06
CA PRO A 178 -15.47 -6.26 -17.83
C PRO A 178 -15.84 -6.37 -16.34
N PRO A 179 -16.67 -5.47 -15.81
CA PRO A 179 -17.26 -5.66 -14.48
C PRO A 179 -18.00 -7.00 -14.49
N ASP A 180 -17.71 -7.85 -13.49
CA ASP A 180 -18.48 -9.08 -13.30
C ASP A 180 -19.95 -8.67 -13.06
N MET A 181 -20.85 -9.12 -13.94
CA MET A 181 -22.29 -8.84 -13.89
C MET A 181 -23.01 -9.74 -12.88
#